data_AF-A0A0M2DS70-F1
#
_entry.id   AF-A0A0M2DS70-F1
#
_cell.length_a   1.000
_cell.length_b   1.000
_cell.length_c   1.000
_cell.angle_alpha   90.00
_cell.angle_beta   90.00
_cell.angle_gamma   90.00
#
_symmetry.space_group_name_H-M   'P 1'
#
loop_
_entity.id
_entity.type
_entity.pdbx_description
1 polymer ?
#
loop_
_entity_poly.entity_id
_entity_poly.type
_entity_poly.pdbx_seq_one_letter_code
_entity_poly.pdbx_strand_id
1 'polypeptide(L)'
;MKLKVIKAFDWAHRGVQVECFEAGSIIDTEDEDLIRVATGEGWAAEDDGSAPQAKPSAGLKVDELKAALAAKGIEIPEGAKKDELAALLDAQGSEQQ
;
A
#
# COMPACT_ATOMS: atom_id res chain seq x y z
N MET A 1 10.81 0.99 16.30
CA MET A 1 10.79 0.64 14.86
C MET A 1 9.42 0.98 14.30
N LYS A 2 9.33 1.23 12.99
CA LYS A 2 8.04 1.46 12.33
C LYS A 2 7.64 0.23 11.51
N LEU A 3 6.42 -0.24 11.73
CA LEU A 3 5.85 -1.34 10.97
C LEU A 3 4.60 -0.84 10.24
N LYS A 4 4.50 -1.14 8.95
CA LYS A 4 3.29 -0.94 8.19
C LYS A 4 2.43 -2.18 8.27
N VAL A 5 1.24 -2.05 8.85
CA VAL A 5 0.27 -3.14 8.91
C VAL A 5 -0.24 -3.44 7.52
N ILE A 6 -0.10 -4.68 7.09
CA ILE A 6 -0.59 -5.18 5.80
C ILE A 6 -1.98 -5.80 6.01
N LYS A 7 -2.18 -6.46 7.14
CA LYS A 7 -3.41 -7.17 7.49
C LYS A 7 -3.83 -6.75 8.89
N ALA A 8 -5.10 -6.43 9.09
CA ALA A 8 -5.60 -6.06 10.40
C ALA A 8 -5.40 -7.21 11.41
N PHE A 9 -4.91 -6.89 12.61
CA PHE A 9 -4.66 -7.86 13.68
C PHE A 9 -4.82 -7.23 15.05
N ASP A 10 -5.16 -8.06 16.04
CA ASP A 10 -5.26 -7.68 17.44
C ASP A 10 -3.99 -8.14 18.18
N TRP A 11 -3.30 -7.23 18.85
CA TRP A 11 -2.12 -7.57 19.63
C TRP A 11 -2.35 -7.32 21.10
N ALA A 12 -2.08 -8.34 21.93
CA ALA A 12 -2.20 -8.24 23.37
C ALA A 12 -0.84 -7.93 24.02
N HIS A 13 -0.60 -6.67 24.38
CA HIS A 13 0.56 -6.31 25.18
C HIS A 13 0.40 -6.86 26.60
N ARG A 14 1.31 -7.78 26.98
CA ARG A 14 1.46 -8.33 28.34
C ARG A 14 0.15 -8.85 28.97
N GLY A 15 -0.81 -9.29 28.15
CA GLY A 15 -2.07 -9.89 28.58
C GLY A 15 -3.13 -8.93 29.14
N VAL A 16 -2.95 -7.61 29.04
CA VAL A 16 -3.90 -6.62 29.63
C VAL A 16 -4.34 -5.55 28.64
N GLN A 17 -3.55 -5.21 27.63
CA GLN A 17 -3.91 -4.21 26.62
C GLN A 17 -3.98 -4.86 25.25
N VAL A 18 -5.19 -5.01 24.72
CA VAL A 18 -5.42 -5.40 23.32
C VAL A 18 -5.45 -4.13 22.49
N GLU A 19 -4.49 -3.99 21.59
CA GLU A 19 -4.48 -2.93 20.60
C GLU A 19 -4.87 -3.52 19.24
N CYS A 20 -5.90 -2.93 18.63
CA CYS A 20 -6.39 -3.33 17.32
C CYS A 20 -5.64 -2.51 16.27
N PHE A 21 -4.90 -3.17 15.40
CA PHE A 21 -4.20 -2.52 14.31
C PHE A 21 -4.93 -2.76 12.99
N GLU A 22 -5.23 -1.69 12.27
CA GLU A 22 -5.89 -1.74 10.97
C GLU A 22 -4.89 -1.88 9.82
N ALA A 23 -5.31 -2.56 8.74
CA ALA A 23 -4.52 -2.67 7.53
C ALA A 23 -4.26 -1.28 6.92
N GLY A 24 -2.99 -0.98 6.65
CA GLY A 24 -2.51 0.31 6.14
C GLY A 24 -1.97 1.25 7.22
N SER A 25 -2.21 0.97 8.50
CA SER A 25 -1.71 1.80 9.61
C SER A 25 -0.21 1.60 9.85
N ILE A 26 0.46 2.66 10.26
CA ILE A 26 1.86 2.62 10.71
C ILE A 26 1.88 2.47 12.22
N ILE A 27 2.46 1.38 12.71
CA ILE A 27 2.72 1.13 14.12
C ILE A 27 4.13 1.62 14.43
N ASP A 28 4.25 2.60 15.33
CA ASP A 28 5.53 2.95 15.93
C ASP A 28 5.66 2.20 17.26
N THR A 29 6.46 1.14 17.28
CA THR A 29 6.66 0.29 18.46
C THR A 29 8.10 -0.19 18.56
N GLU A 30 8.58 -0.34 19.79
CA GLU A 30 9.88 -0.92 20.11
C GLU A 30 9.74 -2.38 20.62
N ASP A 31 8.52 -2.93 20.63
CA ASP A 31 8.25 -4.30 21.07
C ASP A 31 8.82 -5.33 20.07
N GLU A 32 9.95 -5.95 20.41
CA GLU A 32 10.62 -6.96 19.58
C GLU A 32 9.71 -8.18 19.27
N ASP A 33 8.88 -8.60 20.22
CA ASP A 33 7.91 -9.69 20.01
C ASP A 33 6.84 -9.34 18.98
N LEU A 34 6.31 -8.11 19.04
CA LEU A 34 5.32 -7.62 18.07
C LEU A 34 5.95 -7.55 16.68
N ILE A 35 7.15 -6.96 16.58
CA ILE A 35 7.90 -6.87 15.33
C ILE A 35 8.11 -8.27 14.74
N ARG A 36 8.61 -9.22 15.53
CA ARG A 36 8.89 -10.58 15.07
C ARG A 36 7.64 -11.33 14.63
N VAL A 37 6.54 -11.25 15.38
CA VAL A 37 5.31 -11.97 15.03
C VAL A 37 4.60 -11.29 13.86
N ALA A 38 4.50 -9.97 13.88
CA ALA A 38 3.83 -9.23 12.81
C ALA A 38 4.57 -9.39 11.47
N THR A 39 5.91 -9.37 11.45
CA THR A 39 6.69 -9.62 10.23
C THR A 39 6.73 -11.10 9.86
N GLY A 40 6.88 -12.01 10.82
CA GLY A 40 6.95 -13.46 10.59
C GLY A 40 5.64 -14.06 10.05
N GLU A 41 4.50 -13.59 10.56
CA GLU A 41 3.16 -14.01 10.12
C GLU A 41 2.66 -13.22 8.91
N GLY A 42 3.41 -12.19 8.48
CA GLY A 42 3.02 -11.30 7.38
C GLY A 42 1.82 -10.40 7.70
N TRP A 43 1.60 -10.08 8.98
CA TRP A 43 0.59 -9.11 9.40
C TRP A 43 1.05 -7.66 9.22
N ALA A 44 2.36 -7.41 9.39
CA ALA A 44 2.98 -6.13 9.12
C ALA A 44 4.34 -6.31 8.43
N ALA A 45 4.83 -5.29 7.74
CA ALA A 45 6.18 -5.22 7.19
C ALA A 45 6.94 -4.03 7.77
N GLU A 46 8.27 -4.13 7.79
CA GLU A 46 9.14 -3.02 8.18
C GLU A 46 8.88 -1.82 7.26
N ASP A 47 8.44 -0.71 7.84
CA ASP A 47 8.27 0.55 7.14
C ASP A 47 9.57 1.33 7.26
N ASP A 48 10.49 1.07 6.33
CA ASP A 48 11.77 1.79 6.25
C ASP A 48 11.59 3.23 5.71
N GLY A 49 10.38 3.81 5.80
CA GLY A 49 9.96 4.99 5.02
C GLY A 49 9.91 4.75 3.51
N SER A 50 10.35 3.58 3.06
CA SER A 50 10.22 3.04 1.72
C SER A 50 9.03 2.09 1.69
N ALA A 51 7.84 2.55 2.08
CA ALA A 51 6.65 1.91 1.57
C ALA A 51 6.83 1.84 0.03
N PRO A 52 6.53 0.72 -0.64
CA PRO A 52 6.10 0.84 -2.01
C PRO A 52 4.87 1.75 -1.90
N GLN A 53 5.03 3.03 -2.18
CA GLN A 53 3.98 3.79 -2.84
C GLN A 53 3.70 2.94 -4.05
N ALA A 54 2.70 2.06 -3.91
CA ALA A 54 2.23 1.26 -5.00
C ALA A 54 1.77 2.31 -5.98
N LYS A 55 2.66 2.61 -6.94
CA LYS A 55 2.32 3.29 -8.17
C LYS A 55 0.92 2.79 -8.50
N PRO A 56 -0.09 3.64 -8.66
CA PRO A 56 -1.44 3.14 -8.91
C PRO A 56 -1.47 2.23 -10.15
N SER A 57 -0.46 2.32 -11.01
CA SER A 57 -0.22 1.46 -12.15
C SER A 57 0.60 0.18 -11.90
N ALA A 58 1.27 0.02 -10.75
CA ALA A 58 2.04 -1.17 -10.38
C ALA A 58 1.11 -2.33 -10.00
N GLY A 59 0.86 -3.20 -10.97
CA GLY A 59 0.04 -4.41 -10.80
C GLY A 59 -1.30 -4.37 -11.54
N LEU A 60 -1.72 -3.21 -12.05
CA LEU A 60 -2.93 -3.09 -12.87
C LEU A 60 -2.71 -3.62 -14.29
N LYS A 61 -3.74 -4.29 -14.82
CA LYS A 61 -3.79 -4.71 -16.23
C LYS A 61 -4.04 -3.50 -17.15
N VAL A 62 -3.72 -3.66 -18.44
CA VAL A 62 -3.96 -2.62 -19.46
C VAL A 62 -5.41 -2.13 -19.45
N ASP A 63 -6.38 -3.03 -19.30
CA ASP A 63 -7.81 -2.68 -19.19
C ASP A 63 -8.13 -1.84 -17.96
N GLU A 64 -7.53 -2.13 -16.79
CA GLU A 64 -7.71 -1.34 -15.57
C GLU A 64 -7.02 0.02 -15.67
N LEU A 65 -5.84 0.10 -16.27
CA LEU A 65 -5.16 1.36 -16.56
C LEU A 65 -6.02 2.26 -17.45
N LYS A 66 -6.64 1.68 -18.49
CA LYS A 66 -7.58 2.38 -19.37
C LYS A 66 -8.85 2.79 -18.61
N ALA A 67 -9.44 1.92 -17.81
CA ALA A 67 -10.63 2.26 -17.03
C ALA A 67 -10.35 3.40 -16.05
N ALA A 68 -9.19 3.40 -15.39
CA ALA A 68 -8.80 4.45 -14.45
C ALA A 68 -8.51 5.80 -15.14
N LEU A 69 -7.85 5.79 -16.31
CA LEU A 69 -7.64 7.00 -17.13
C LEU A 69 -8.97 7.56 -17.65
N ALA A 70 -9.86 6.69 -18.14
CA ALA A 70 -11.20 7.09 -18.59
C ALA A 70 -12.06 7.64 -17.45
N ALA A 71 -12.01 7.02 -16.27
CA ALA A 71 -12.70 7.51 -15.06
C ALA A 71 -12.20 8.88 -14.61
N LYS A 72 -10.91 9.18 -14.84
CA LYS A 72 -10.30 10.49 -14.60
C LYS A 72 -10.56 11.49 -15.73
N GLY A 73 -11.23 11.08 -16.82
CA GLY A 73 -11.55 11.94 -17.96
C GLY A 73 -10.37 12.19 -18.92
N ILE A 74 -9.36 11.31 -18.90
CA ILE A 74 -8.19 11.41 -19.77
C ILE A 74 -8.48 10.64 -21.05
N GLU A 75 -8.42 11.32 -22.20
CA GLU A 75 -8.52 10.68 -23.50
C GLU A 75 -7.32 9.74 -23.69
N ILE A 76 -7.60 8.44 -23.72
CA ILE A 76 -6.60 7.40 -23.98
C ILE A 76 -6.34 7.37 -25.48
N PRO A 77 -5.13 7.71 -25.96
CA PRO A 77 -4.84 7.56 -27.38
C PRO A 77 -4.81 6.07 -27.74
N GLU A 78 -5.58 5.69 -28.76
CA GLU A 78 -5.68 4.32 -29.27
C GLU A 78 -4.36 3.93 -29.94
N GLY A 79 -3.41 3.47 -29.12
CA GLY A 79 -2.01 3.25 -29.51
C GLY A 79 -1.02 3.41 -28.36
N ALA A 80 -1.44 4.02 -27.23
CA ALA A 80 -0.64 4.09 -26.02
C ALA A 80 -0.29 2.68 -25.50
N LYS A 81 0.99 2.46 -25.24
CA LYS A 81 1.49 1.21 -24.64
C LYS A 81 1.16 1.16 -23.16
N LYS A 82 1.17 -0.05 -22.59
CA LYS A 82 0.97 -0.27 -21.15
C LYS A 82 1.83 0.67 -20.30
N ASP A 83 3.09 0.87 -20.67
CA ASP A 83 4.02 1.74 -19.96
C ASP A 83 3.60 3.22 -19.98
N GLU A 84 3.06 3.72 -21.10
CA GLU A 84 2.53 5.09 -21.20
C GLU A 84 1.24 5.26 -20.39
N LEU A 85 0.33 4.29 -20.48
CA LEU A 85 -0.91 4.28 -19.69
C LEU A 85 -0.60 4.23 -18.18
N ALA A 86 0.40 3.42 -17.81
CA ALA A 86 0.89 3.30 -16.46
C ALA A 86 1.54 4.59 -15.97
N ALA A 87 2.34 5.25 -16.79
CA ALA A 87 2.99 6.52 -16.47
C ALA A 87 1.98 7.67 -16.34
N LEU A 88 0.99 7.75 -17.23
CA LEU A 88 -0.09 8.75 -17.14
C LEU A 88 -0.93 8.55 -15.87
N LEU A 89 -1.28 7.30 -15.54
CA LEU A 89 -2.02 7.02 -14.32
C LEU A 89 -1.18 7.29 -13.06
N ASP A 90 0.11 6.96 -13.07
CA ASP A 90 1.04 7.21 -11.97
C ASP A 90 1.24 8.71 -11.72
N ALA A 91 1.44 9.49 -12.77
CA ALA A 91 1.52 10.95 -12.70
C ALA A 91 0.23 11.57 -12.14
N GLN A 92 -0.94 11.00 -12.47
CA GLN A 92 -2.24 11.51 -12.03
C GLN A 92 -2.66 11.02 -10.64
N GLY A 93 -2.19 9.85 -10.22
CA GLY A 93 -2.42 9.33 -8.87
C GLY A 93 -1.47 9.93 -7.83
N SER A 94 -0.33 10.45 -8.26
CA SER A 94 0.61 11.19 -7.40
C SER A 94 0.11 12.59 -7.03
N GLU A 95 -0.84 13.16 -7.78
CA GLU A 95 -1.42 14.51 -7.52
C GLU A 95 -2.56 14.49 -6.47
N GLN A 96 -2.83 13.35 -5.84
CA GLN A 96 -3.70 13.26 -4.67
C GLN A 96 -2.97 12.59 -3.51
N GLN A 97 -2.08 13.34 -2.86
CA GLN A 97 -1.77 13.13 -1.45
C GLN A 97 -1.46 14.44 -0.74
#